data_AF-Q0WNN0-F1
#
_entry.id   AF-Q0WNN0-F1
#
_cell.length_a   1.000
_cell.length_b   1.000
_cell.length_c   1.000
_cell.angle_alpha   90.00
_cell.angle_beta   90.00
_cell.angle_gamma   90.00
#
_symmetry.space_group_name_H-M   'P 1'
#
loop_
_entity.id
_entity.type
_entity.pdbx_description
1 polymer ?
#
loop_
_entity_poly.entity_id
_entity_poly.type
_entity_poly.pdbx_seq_one_letter_code
_entity_poly.pdbx_strand_id
1 'polypeptide(L)'
;MLREAVLKNGGGWHGHGWVGDGKWIVKKGNVSSTGRCLSCSEQLACVDTNEVETQKFVDSLVALAMERKAKMNSCESDVVFSEFQDWLEKHGDYEAIVDGANIGLYQQNFVDGSFSLSQVLPSILCIKISTNFLF
;
A
#
# COMPACT_ATOMS: atom_id res chain seq x y z
N MET A 1 -13.02 12.06 23.28
CA MET A 1 -11.73 11.81 23.97
C MET A 1 -11.03 10.53 23.52
N LEU A 2 -11.37 9.30 23.97
CA LEU A 2 -10.60 8.10 23.57
C LEU A 2 -10.71 7.75 22.09
N ARG A 3 -11.92 7.82 21.51
CA ARG A 3 -12.13 7.56 20.08
C ARG A 3 -11.36 8.54 19.18
N GLU A 4 -11.34 9.82 19.56
CA GLU A 4 -10.55 10.84 18.86
C GLU A 4 -9.05 10.55 18.94
N ALA A 5 -8.54 10.09 20.09
CA ALA A 5 -7.15 9.69 20.21
C ALA A 5 -6.81 8.50 19.31
N VAL A 6 -7.70 7.49 19.21
CA VAL A 6 -7.53 6.38 18.27
C VAL A 6 -7.45 6.87 16.83
N LEU A 7 -8.36 7.75 16.41
CA LEU A 7 -8.36 8.30 15.05
C LEU A 7 -7.11 9.12 14.76
N LYS A 8 -6.70 10.00 15.69
CA LYS A 8 -5.49 10.83 15.55
C LYS A 8 -4.20 10.01 15.46
N ASN A 9 -4.21 8.80 15.99
CA ASN A 9 -3.05 7.91 16.00
C ASN A 9 -3.02 6.96 14.78
N GLY A 10 -3.89 7.15 13.78
CA GLY A 10 -3.99 6.27 12.61
C GLY A 10 -4.71 4.94 12.87
N GLY A 11 -5.47 4.86 13.97
CA GLY A 11 -6.17 3.64 14.37
C GLY A 11 -5.38 2.72 15.30
N GLY A 12 -6.07 1.72 15.87
CA GLY A 12 -5.45 0.64 16.64
C GLY A 12 -5.07 0.95 18.10
N TRP A 13 -4.85 2.20 18.50
CA TRP A 13 -4.45 2.52 19.89
C TRP A 13 -4.76 3.96 20.32
N HIS A 14 -5.02 4.19 21.61
CA HIS A 14 -5.33 5.53 22.15
C HIS A 14 -4.21 6.14 23.01
N GLY A 15 -3.34 5.35 23.66
CA GLY A 15 -2.18 5.87 24.39
C GLY A 15 -2.44 6.59 25.73
N HIS A 16 -3.62 6.44 26.33
CA HIS A 16 -4.01 7.14 27.58
C HIS A 16 -3.97 6.24 28.84
N GLY A 17 -3.33 5.07 28.76
CA GLY A 17 -3.24 4.11 29.87
C GLY A 17 -4.40 3.11 29.91
N TRP A 18 -4.58 2.46 31.07
CA TRP A 18 -5.56 1.38 31.26
C TRP A 18 -7.00 1.90 31.26
N VAL A 19 -7.94 1.08 30.77
CA VAL A 19 -9.38 1.37 30.77
C VAL A 19 -10.13 0.21 31.40
N GLY A 20 -11.02 0.52 32.34
CA GLY A 20 -11.83 -0.44 33.07
C GLY A 20 -11.20 -0.92 34.38
N ASP A 21 -11.95 -1.72 35.12
CA ASP A 21 -11.61 -2.22 36.44
C ASP A 21 -11.72 -3.76 36.50
N GLY A 22 -11.09 -4.37 37.52
CA GLY A 22 -11.20 -5.81 37.79
C GLY A 22 -10.14 -6.69 37.13
N LYS A 23 -10.39 -8.01 37.09
CA LYS A 23 -9.46 -9.01 36.52
C LYS A 23 -9.64 -9.12 35.01
N TRP A 24 -8.54 -9.24 34.28
CA TRP A 24 -8.53 -9.48 32.84
C TRP A 24 -9.08 -10.87 32.49
N ILE A 25 -9.93 -10.93 31.46
CA ILE A 25 -10.32 -12.19 30.81
C ILE A 25 -9.38 -12.40 29.63
N VAL A 26 -8.48 -13.37 29.74
CA VAL A 26 -7.49 -13.68 28.71
C VAL A 26 -7.89 -14.96 27.97
N LYS A 27 -7.98 -14.89 26.64
CA LYS A 27 -8.34 -16.02 25.78
C LYS A 27 -7.39 -16.10 24.58
N LYS A 28 -6.98 -17.31 24.21
CA LYS A 28 -6.34 -17.59 22.91
C LYS A 28 -7.44 -17.90 21.89
N GLY A 29 -7.36 -17.32 20.70
CA GLY A 29 -8.30 -17.58 19.63
C GLY A 29 -7.79 -17.11 18.29
N ASN A 30 -8.56 -17.39 17.24
CA ASN A 30 -8.25 -16.99 15.88
C ASN A 30 -9.02 -15.72 15.50
N VAL A 31 -8.61 -15.11 14.41
CA VAL A 31 -9.27 -13.96 13.78
C VAL A 31 -9.79 -14.41 12.42
N SER A 32 -10.99 -13.95 12.05
CA SER A 32 -11.60 -14.22 10.75
C SER A 32 -10.89 -13.46 9.61
N SER A 33 -11.18 -13.83 8.36
CA SER A 33 -10.63 -13.15 7.18
C SER A 33 -11.03 -11.67 7.08
N THR A 34 -12.11 -11.25 7.72
CA THR A 34 -12.54 -9.84 7.78
C THR A 34 -11.94 -9.08 8.97
N GLY A 35 -11.06 -9.70 9.75
CA GLY A 35 -10.41 -9.07 10.90
C GLY A 35 -11.21 -9.10 12.20
N ARG A 36 -12.33 -9.85 12.26
CA ARG A 36 -13.11 -10.02 13.50
C ARG A 36 -12.53 -11.12 14.38
N CYS A 37 -12.31 -10.83 15.67
CA CYS A 37 -11.84 -11.80 16.67
C CYS A 37 -12.93 -12.81 17.02
N LEU A 38 -12.62 -14.11 16.98
CA LEU A 38 -13.60 -15.17 17.27
C LEU A 38 -13.88 -15.35 18.77
N SER A 39 -13.07 -14.75 19.65
CA SER A 39 -13.20 -14.89 21.12
C SER A 39 -14.06 -13.81 21.77
N CYS A 40 -14.04 -12.58 21.23
CA CYS A 40 -14.78 -11.42 21.74
C CYS A 40 -15.70 -10.78 20.70
N SER A 41 -15.66 -11.24 19.44
CA SER A 41 -16.44 -10.69 18.32
C SER A 41 -16.10 -9.24 17.94
N GLU A 42 -15.07 -8.64 18.50
CA GLU A 42 -14.62 -7.28 18.15
C GLU A 42 -13.83 -7.23 16.83
N GLN A 43 -13.87 -6.08 16.18
CA GLN A 43 -13.21 -5.82 14.90
C GLN A 43 -11.80 -5.24 15.13
N LEU A 44 -10.78 -5.84 14.52
CA LEU A 44 -9.45 -5.23 14.48
C LEU A 44 -9.47 -3.96 13.61
N ALA A 45 -8.71 -2.96 14.03
CA ALA A 45 -8.51 -1.75 13.24
C ALA A 45 -7.59 -2.00 12.05
N CYS A 46 -7.86 -1.33 10.93
CA CYS A 46 -6.86 -1.07 9.90
C CYS A 46 -5.99 0.07 10.42
N VAL A 47 -4.68 -0.14 10.54
CA VAL A 47 -3.76 0.85 11.11
C VAL A 47 -3.03 1.55 9.98
N ASP A 48 -3.14 2.86 9.93
CA ASP A 48 -2.49 3.69 8.93
C ASP A 48 -0.97 3.67 9.13
N THR A 49 -0.24 3.71 8.02
CA THR A 49 1.21 3.86 8.05
C THR A 49 1.58 5.26 8.53
N ASN A 50 2.62 5.37 9.35
CA ASN A 50 3.07 6.65 9.87
C ASN A 50 3.53 7.57 8.73
N GLU A 51 2.97 8.77 8.63
CA GLU A 51 3.26 9.74 7.56
C GLU A 51 4.74 10.16 7.53
N VAL A 52 5.36 10.37 8.70
CA VAL A 52 6.77 10.77 8.80
C VAL A 52 7.70 9.68 8.30
N GLU A 53 7.42 8.42 8.66
CA GLU A 53 8.21 7.28 8.16
C GLU A 53 7.94 7.03 6.67
N THR A 54 6.71 7.25 6.21
CA THR A 54 6.35 7.17 4.79
C THR A 54 7.13 8.19 3.97
N GLN A 55 7.23 9.44 4.44
CA GLN A 55 8.01 10.48 3.76
C GLN A 55 9.50 10.13 3.70
N LYS A 56 10.09 9.66 4.82
CA LYS A 56 11.50 9.21 4.82
C LYS A 56 11.74 8.07 3.84
N PHE A 57 10.78 7.15 3.71
CA PHE A 57 10.86 6.07 2.75
C PHE A 57 10.82 6.58 1.30
N VAL A 58 9.92 7.53 0.99
CA VAL A 58 9.87 8.21 -0.31
C VAL A 58 11.19 8.89 -0.63
N ASP A 59 11.73 9.70 0.28
CA ASP A 59 12.99 10.42 0.07
C ASP A 59 14.16 9.45 -0.20
N SER A 60 14.20 8.35 0.54
CA SER A 60 15.22 7.30 0.36
C SER A 60 15.07 6.58 -0.99
N LEU A 61 13.83 6.35 -1.43
CA LEU A 61 13.54 5.73 -2.72
C LEU A 61 13.95 6.64 -3.89
N VAL A 62 13.65 7.93 -3.79
CA VAL A 62 14.06 8.95 -4.78
C VAL A 62 15.58 8.99 -4.88
N ALA A 63 16.28 9.08 -3.73
CA ALA A 63 17.74 9.09 -3.71
C ALA A 63 18.33 7.83 -4.38
N LEU A 64 17.78 6.65 -4.08
CA LEU A 64 18.23 5.39 -4.68
C LEU A 64 17.96 5.32 -6.18
N ALA A 65 16.82 5.83 -6.64
CA ALA A 65 16.46 5.86 -8.06
C ALA A 65 17.42 6.76 -8.86
N MET A 66 17.76 7.92 -8.31
CA MET A 66 18.75 8.82 -8.89
C MET A 66 20.15 8.20 -8.89
N GLU A 67 20.58 7.56 -7.80
CA GLU A 67 21.90 6.94 -7.69
C GLU A 67 22.09 5.76 -8.67
N ARG A 68 21.10 4.87 -8.78
CA ARG A 68 21.18 3.70 -9.68
C ARG A 68 21.23 4.11 -11.15
N LYS A 69 20.50 5.16 -11.51
CA LYS A 69 20.45 5.67 -12.88
C LYS A 69 21.73 6.39 -13.28
N ALA A 70 22.35 7.15 -12.37
CA ALA A 70 23.68 7.75 -12.56
C ALA A 70 24.78 6.71 -12.82
N LYS A 71 24.66 5.49 -12.27
CA LYS A 71 25.59 4.38 -12.50
C LYS A 71 25.37 3.63 -13.82
N MET A 72 24.21 3.80 -14.48
CA MET A 72 23.85 3.05 -15.68
C MET A 72 24.24 3.75 -16.99
N ASN A 73 24.32 5.08 -17.08
CA ASN A 73 24.84 5.80 -18.26
C ASN A 73 25.35 7.22 -17.95
N SER A 74 26.52 7.58 -18.48
CA SER A 74 27.07 8.94 -18.50
C SER A 74 26.41 9.80 -19.60
N CYS A 75 25.41 10.63 -19.24
CA CYS A 75 25.21 12.03 -19.70
C CYS A 75 23.76 12.56 -19.81
N GLU A 76 22.70 11.75 -19.75
CA GLU A 76 21.31 12.24 -19.98
C GLU A 76 20.24 11.66 -19.04
N SER A 77 20.63 11.09 -17.90
CA SER A 77 19.73 10.21 -17.13
C SER A 77 18.95 10.84 -15.97
N ASP A 78 19.36 12.01 -15.46
CA ASP A 78 18.72 12.64 -14.29
C ASP A 78 17.32 13.20 -14.61
N VAL A 79 17.08 13.53 -15.89
CA VAL A 79 15.85 14.22 -16.34
C VAL A 79 14.62 13.29 -16.30
N VAL A 80 14.79 11.98 -16.57
CA VAL A 80 13.64 11.07 -16.79
C VAL A 80 12.88 10.71 -15.50
N PHE A 81 13.55 10.67 -14.33
CA PHE A 81 12.86 10.36 -13.08
C PHE A 81 12.16 11.60 -12.50
N SER A 82 12.80 12.78 -12.55
CA SER A 82 12.17 14.04 -12.15
C SER A 82 10.96 14.36 -13.04
N GLU A 83 11.04 14.12 -14.35
CA GLU A 83 9.88 14.26 -15.26
C GLU A 83 8.72 13.37 -14.84
N PHE A 84 8.99 12.14 -14.40
CA PHE A 84 7.94 11.25 -13.90
C PHE A 84 7.33 11.76 -12.58
N GLN A 85 8.14 12.32 -11.67
CA GLN A 85 7.66 12.94 -10.44
C GLN A 85 6.70 14.10 -10.77
N ASP A 86 7.11 15.02 -11.65
CA ASP A 86 6.29 16.17 -12.07
C ASP A 86 5.01 15.70 -12.78
N TRP A 87 5.11 14.67 -13.63
CA TRP A 87 3.95 14.10 -14.30
C TRP A 87 2.96 13.49 -13.30
N LEU A 88 3.46 12.77 -12.29
CA LEU A 88 2.63 12.15 -11.26
C LEU A 88 1.98 13.21 -10.37
N GLU A 89 2.68 14.29 -9.99
CA GLU A 89 2.08 15.40 -9.24
C GLU A 89 0.91 16.03 -10.01
N LYS A 90 1.03 16.13 -11.34
CA LYS A 90 -0.01 16.72 -12.20
C LYS A 90 -1.23 15.80 -12.44
N HIS A 91 -1.06 14.48 -12.40
CA HIS A 91 -2.11 13.52 -12.81
C HIS A 91 -2.47 12.47 -11.75
N GLY A 92 -1.84 12.52 -10.57
CA GLY A 92 -1.71 11.40 -9.63
C GLY A 92 -2.93 11.07 -8.77
N ASP A 93 -4.12 11.50 -9.13
CA ASP A 93 -5.35 11.15 -8.40
C ASP A 93 -5.82 9.73 -8.81
N TYR A 94 -4.98 8.74 -8.55
CA TYR A 94 -5.20 7.34 -8.88
C TYR A 94 -5.34 6.51 -7.59
N GLU A 95 -6.41 5.73 -7.48
CA GLU A 95 -6.64 4.84 -6.34
C GLU A 95 -5.76 3.57 -6.37
N ALA A 96 -5.18 3.24 -7.53
CA ALA A 96 -4.33 2.08 -7.70
C ALA A 96 -3.24 2.32 -8.75
N ILE A 97 -2.05 1.77 -8.50
CA ILE A 97 -0.92 1.74 -9.43
C ILE A 97 -0.65 0.27 -9.78
N VAL A 98 -0.40 0.00 -11.06
CA VAL A 98 -0.23 -1.36 -11.59
C VAL A 98 1.16 -1.56 -12.16
N ASP A 99 1.87 -2.59 -11.71
CA ASP A 99 3.05 -3.09 -12.40
C ASP A 99 2.63 -3.94 -13.61
N GLY A 100 2.54 -3.28 -14.77
CA GLY A 100 2.10 -3.92 -16.01
C GLY A 100 3.03 -5.03 -16.49
N ALA A 101 4.33 -4.92 -16.22
CA ALA A 101 5.30 -5.94 -16.62
C ALA A 101 5.11 -7.21 -15.79
N ASN A 102 4.93 -7.07 -14.47
CA ASN A 102 4.66 -8.21 -13.59
C ASN A 102 3.39 -8.96 -14.01
N ILE A 103 2.29 -8.24 -14.27
CA ILE A 103 1.03 -8.88 -14.70
C ILE A 103 1.18 -9.53 -16.07
N GLY A 104 1.75 -8.81 -17.05
CA GLY A 104 1.84 -9.32 -18.41
C GLY A 104 2.80 -10.50 -18.58
N LEU A 105 3.78 -10.65 -17.69
CA LEU A 105 4.74 -11.76 -17.68
C LEU A 105 4.39 -12.86 -16.66
N TYR A 106 3.32 -12.68 -15.88
CA TYR A 106 2.92 -13.66 -14.88
C TYR A 106 2.58 -15.00 -15.53
N GLN A 107 3.22 -16.07 -15.05
CA GLN A 107 3.12 -17.43 -15.60
C GLN A 107 3.39 -17.53 -17.12
N GLN A 108 4.19 -16.62 -17.69
CA GLN A 108 4.60 -16.66 -19.10
C GLN A 108 5.98 -17.30 -19.32
N ASN A 109 6.40 -18.21 -18.42
CA ASN A 109 7.71 -18.87 -18.42
C ASN A 109 7.89 -19.92 -19.55
N PHE A 110 7.35 -19.67 -20.74
CA PHE A 110 7.55 -20.49 -21.93
C PHE A 110 8.82 -20.05 -22.67
N VAL A 111 9.38 -20.93 -23.51
CA VAL A 111 10.65 -20.71 -24.22
C VAL A 111 10.65 -19.41 -25.04
N ASP A 112 9.49 -18.97 -25.51
CA ASP A 112 9.32 -17.74 -26.30
C ASP A 112 8.90 -16.50 -25.48
N GLY A 113 8.75 -16.63 -24.15
CA GLY A 113 8.55 -15.53 -23.19
C GLY A 113 7.59 -14.44 -23.65
N SER A 114 6.32 -14.77 -23.92
CA SER A 114 5.36 -13.80 -24.47
C SER A 114 4.75 -12.90 -23.40
N PHE A 115 4.58 -11.62 -23.71
CA PHE A 115 3.78 -10.69 -22.89
C PHE A 115 2.28 -10.88 -23.17
N SER A 116 1.47 -11.03 -22.12
CA SER A 116 0.05 -11.35 -22.23
C SER A 116 -0.84 -10.13 -21.95
N LEU A 117 -1.21 -9.38 -23.00
CA LEU A 117 -2.19 -8.28 -22.87
C LEU A 117 -3.55 -8.75 -22.33
N SER A 118 -3.93 -10.00 -22.61
CA SER A 118 -5.14 -10.64 -22.09
C SER A 118 -5.13 -10.84 -20.56
N GLN A 119 -3.99 -10.66 -19.88
CA GLN A 119 -3.91 -10.67 -18.40
C GLN A 119 -3.96 -9.25 -17.83
N VAL A 120 -3.37 -8.29 -18.54
CA VAL A 120 -3.30 -6.89 -18.10
C VAL A 120 -4.67 -6.23 -18.16
N LEU A 121 -5.40 -6.38 -19.28
CA LEU A 121 -6.68 -5.70 -19.47
C LEU A 121 -7.76 -6.15 -18.48
N PRO A 122 -7.96 -7.45 -18.18
CA PRO A 122 -8.91 -7.88 -17.16
C PRO A 122 -8.52 -7.43 -15.76
N SER A 123 -7.22 -7.39 -15.43
CA SER A 123 -6.76 -6.87 -14.14
C SER A 123 -7.12 -5.39 -13.95
N ILE A 124 -6.89 -4.57 -14.98
CA ILE A 124 -7.29 -3.15 -14.98
C ILE A 124 -8.81 -3.00 -14.86
N LEU A 125 -9.58 -3.83 -15.59
CA LEU A 125 -11.04 -3.81 -15.52
C LEU A 125 -11.55 -4.20 -14.12
N CYS A 126 -10.97 -5.22 -13.50
CA CYS A 126 -11.32 -5.67 -12.15
C CYS A 126 -11.07 -4.57 -11.11
N ILE A 127 -9.91 -3.90 -11.19
CA ILE A 127 -9.60 -2.75 -10.34
C ILE A 127 -10.64 -1.66 -10.56
N LYS A 128 -10.91 -1.27 -11.81
CA LYS A 128 -11.88 -0.23 -12.14
C LYS A 128 -13.29 -0.54 -11.64
N ILE A 129 -13.72 -1.80 -11.69
CA ILE A 129 -15.01 -2.20 -11.12
C ILE A 129 -14.95 -2.05 -9.59
N SER A 130 -13.94 -2.64 -8.95
CA SER A 130 -13.82 -2.66 -7.49
C SER A 130 -13.75 -1.25 -6.88
N THR A 131 -13.09 -0.31 -7.54
CA THR A 131 -12.99 1.10 -7.12
C THR A 131 -14.29 1.87 -7.32
N ASN A 132 -15.01 1.65 -8.43
CA ASN A 132 -16.29 2.32 -8.69
C ASN A 132 -17.46 1.80 -7.84
N PHE A 133 -17.31 0.64 -7.18
CA PHE A 133 -18.28 0.10 -6.24
C PHE A 133 -17.96 0.43 -4.76
N LEU A 134 -16.89 1.18 -4.50
CA LEU A 134 -16.52 1.69 -3.18
C LEU A 134 -17.05 3.12 -2.97
N PHE A 135 -18.36 3.33 -3.07
CA PHE A 135 -19.09 4.49 -2.51
C PHE A 135 -20.52 4.10 -2.13
#